data_AF-A0AAU5J5B9-F1
#
_entry.id   AF-A0AAU5J5B9-F1
#
_cell.length_a   1.000
_cell.length_b   1.000
_cell.length_c   1.000
_cell.angle_alpha   90.00
_cell.angle_beta   90.00
_cell.angle_gamma   90.00
#
_symmetry.space_group_name_H-M   'P 1'
#
loop_
_entity.id
_entity.type
_entity.pdbx_description
1 polymer ?
#
loop_
_entity_poly.entity_id
_entity_poly.type
_entity_poly.pdbx_seq_one_letter_code
_entity_poly.pdbx_strand_id
1 'polypeptide(L)'
;MNKPLRRIAIFCGVLIFALLARTNYLQYVKADELNTRDENRRVRIERYAHERGDIIVDGGKAVTGSKETEDSDFKYKRVWQDGPMWAPVTGYSSQAFDASQLEKLEDGILTGNDDQLFFDRTMSMFTGDKKQGGNVVTTLNSAAQKAAFTGLGDKKGAVAALDPQTGAILALASTPSYDPSTFAGNSDKDSKAWQALQKDKDKPMLNRALRETYPPGSTFKIVTAAAALENGLYTDIDAKTKSPVPFRLPQTTQDLPNEGNIQCENVSLREALRISCNTVFGKISDDLGNQKMIDQADKFGFNKDVFTPVRATESVYPKDNPPQNAMAGIGQASNRATPLQMAMVASAVANDGKLMQPYMVAKRQSPGLDDIYTHEPEQLSQPLSGENAQKLQEMMKTVVESGTGSNAKIPGVTVGGKTGTAQHGLGNSENPYAWFVSYAKTDSGSPVAVAVVVEDSKATRDDISGGGLAAPIAKKVMQAVIDSKK
;
A
#
# COMPACT_ATOMS: atom_id res chain seq x y z
N MET A 1 33.76 38.34 -59.75
CA MET A 1 32.86 38.92 -58.72
C MET A 1 33.55 40.11 -58.06
N ASN A 2 32.92 41.27 -58.01
CA ASN A 2 33.55 42.51 -57.51
C ASN A 2 33.85 42.37 -56.00
N LYS A 3 35.01 42.87 -55.51
CA LYS A 3 35.44 42.74 -54.10
C LYS A 3 34.35 43.12 -53.06
N PRO A 4 33.54 44.17 -53.27
CA PRO A 4 32.44 44.52 -52.37
C PRO A 4 31.35 43.44 -52.30
N LEU A 5 30.93 42.90 -53.45
CA LEU A 5 29.96 41.82 -53.55
C LEU A 5 30.43 40.54 -52.84
N ARG A 6 31.73 40.21 -52.94
CA ARG A 6 32.30 39.05 -52.22
C ARG A 6 32.25 39.22 -50.71
N ARG A 7 32.53 40.42 -50.20
CA ARG A 7 32.48 40.72 -48.77
C ARG A 7 31.05 40.65 -48.23
N ILE A 8 30.08 41.18 -48.99
CA ILE A 8 28.66 41.10 -48.65
C ILE A 8 28.20 39.63 -48.64
N ALA A 9 28.53 38.85 -49.67
CA ALA A 9 28.17 37.43 -49.72
C ALA A 9 28.75 36.62 -48.56
N ILE A 10 30.03 36.85 -48.21
CA ILE A 10 30.67 36.21 -47.04
C ILE A 10 29.96 36.63 -45.74
N PHE A 11 29.68 37.92 -45.56
CA PHE A 11 29.00 38.42 -44.38
C PHE A 11 27.59 37.82 -44.23
N CYS A 12 26.80 37.78 -45.30
CA CYS A 12 25.50 37.10 -45.32
C CYS A 12 25.63 35.60 -45.03
N GLY A 13 26.65 34.93 -45.58
CA GLY A 13 26.92 33.51 -45.30
C GLY A 13 27.22 33.24 -43.83
N VAL A 14 28.01 34.12 -43.18
CA VAL A 14 28.29 34.05 -41.73
C VAL A 14 27.01 34.25 -40.91
N LEU A 15 26.14 35.19 -41.30
CA LEU A 15 24.86 35.41 -40.62
C LEU A 15 23.92 34.19 -40.73
N ILE A 16 23.83 33.58 -41.92
CA ILE A 16 23.04 32.36 -42.13
C ILE A 16 23.61 31.20 -41.31
N PHE A 17 24.93 31.03 -41.31
CA PHE A 17 25.58 30.00 -40.50
C PHE A 17 25.32 30.21 -39.00
N ALA A 18 25.40 31.46 -38.51
CA ALA A 18 25.09 31.78 -37.13
C ALA A 18 23.62 31.47 -36.77
N LEU A 19 22.68 31.73 -37.68
CA LEU A 19 21.27 31.34 -37.52
C LEU A 19 21.12 29.81 -37.47
N LEU A 20 21.74 29.07 -38.39
CA LEU A 20 21.68 27.60 -38.41
C LEU A 20 22.29 26.99 -37.15
N ALA A 21 23.44 27.51 -36.68
CA ALA A 21 24.06 27.10 -35.44
C ALA A 21 23.16 27.39 -34.24
N ARG A 22 22.51 28.57 -34.20
CA ARG A 22 21.56 28.93 -33.15
C ARG A 22 20.33 28.02 -33.16
N THR A 23 19.79 27.69 -34.32
CA THR A 23 18.64 26.77 -34.47
C THR A 23 18.99 25.38 -33.97
N ASN A 24 20.15 24.82 -34.37
CA ASN A 24 20.60 23.51 -33.88
C ASN A 24 20.84 23.51 -32.37
N TYR A 25 21.42 24.58 -31.82
CA TYR A 25 21.59 24.73 -30.38
C TYR A 25 20.25 24.72 -29.64
N LEU A 26 19.23 25.40 -30.18
CA LEU A 26 17.89 25.38 -29.60
C LEU A 26 17.19 24.01 -29.75
N GLN A 27 17.36 23.34 -30.90
CA GLN A 27 16.68 22.08 -31.22
C GLN A 27 17.28 20.83 -30.58
N TYR A 28 18.57 20.85 -30.22
CA TYR A 28 19.26 19.69 -29.66
C TYR A 28 19.81 19.95 -28.26
N VAL A 29 20.42 21.11 -28.00
CA VAL A 29 21.08 21.38 -26.71
C VAL A 29 20.10 21.92 -25.68
N LYS A 30 19.21 22.83 -26.08
CA LYS A 30 18.15 23.40 -25.20
C LYS A 30 16.80 22.73 -25.35
N ALA A 31 16.68 21.66 -26.13
CA ALA A 31 15.41 21.01 -26.43
C ALA A 31 14.69 20.57 -25.15
N ASP A 32 15.39 19.82 -24.30
CA ASP A 32 14.84 19.29 -23.05
C ASP A 32 14.44 20.43 -22.12
N GLU A 33 15.33 21.40 -21.88
CA GLU A 33 15.06 22.57 -21.04
C GLU A 33 13.81 23.35 -21.50
N LEU A 34 13.62 23.53 -22.81
CA LEU A 34 12.48 24.26 -23.36
C LEU A 34 11.19 23.42 -23.34
N ASN A 35 11.29 22.10 -23.50
CA ASN A 35 10.16 21.18 -23.44
C ASN A 35 9.66 20.96 -22.01
N THR A 36 10.54 20.99 -21.01
CA THR A 36 10.19 20.80 -19.60
C THR A 36 9.74 22.08 -18.89
N ARG A 37 9.65 23.21 -19.59
CA ARG A 37 9.13 24.47 -19.01
C ARG A 37 7.63 24.39 -18.80
N ASP A 38 7.18 24.78 -17.62
CA ASP A 38 5.76 24.80 -17.24
C ASP A 38 4.93 25.76 -18.13
N GLU A 39 5.55 26.81 -18.67
CA GLU A 39 4.88 27.74 -19.59
C GLU A 39 4.72 27.19 -21.01
N ASN A 40 5.35 26.05 -21.34
CA ASN A 40 5.28 25.47 -22.66
C ASN A 40 3.95 24.73 -22.88
N ARG A 41 2.92 25.52 -23.21
CA ARG A 41 1.57 25.05 -23.45
C ARG A 41 1.48 23.99 -24.56
N ARG A 42 2.42 23.97 -25.53
CA ARG A 42 2.43 22.99 -26.63
C ARG A 42 2.63 21.57 -26.12
N VAL A 43 3.52 21.36 -25.15
CA VAL A 43 3.78 20.04 -24.56
C VAL A 43 2.53 19.55 -23.83
N ARG A 44 1.80 20.43 -23.15
CA ARG A 44 0.52 20.11 -22.51
C ARG A 44 -0.57 19.83 -23.53
N ILE A 45 -0.68 20.62 -24.59
CA ILE A 45 -1.65 20.38 -25.69
C ILE A 45 -1.41 18.99 -26.29
N GLU A 46 -0.16 18.67 -26.62
CA GLU A 46 0.23 17.37 -27.17
C GLU A 46 -0.09 16.21 -26.21
N ARG A 47 0.22 16.37 -24.92
CA ARG A 47 -0.09 15.38 -23.87
C ARG A 47 -1.58 15.00 -23.82
N TYR A 48 -2.47 15.96 -24.10
CA TYR A 48 -3.92 15.76 -24.09
C TYR A 48 -4.55 15.70 -25.49
N ALA A 49 -3.74 15.65 -26.56
CA ALA A 49 -4.21 15.55 -27.94
C ALA A 49 -4.67 14.13 -28.30
N HIS A 50 -4.21 13.14 -27.54
CA HIS A 50 -4.48 11.72 -27.75
C HIS A 50 -5.04 11.07 -26.48
N GLU A 51 -5.67 9.92 -26.66
CA GLU A 51 -6.14 9.13 -25.55
C GLU A 51 -4.95 8.61 -24.75
N ARG A 52 -4.99 8.88 -23.45
CA ARG A 52 -4.08 8.28 -22.49
C ARG A 52 -4.44 6.80 -22.34
N GLY A 53 -3.44 5.94 -22.34
CA GLY A 53 -3.64 4.50 -22.13
C GLY A 53 -4.19 4.20 -20.74
N ASP A 54 -4.64 2.96 -20.51
CA ASP A 54 -5.47 2.63 -19.37
C ASP A 54 -4.75 1.84 -18.28
N ILE A 55 -5.23 2.03 -17.05
CA ILE A 55 -4.92 1.18 -15.91
C ILE A 55 -5.94 0.06 -15.90
N ILE A 56 -5.44 -1.17 -15.99
CA ILE A 56 -6.22 -2.40 -16.15
C ILE A 56 -6.16 -3.21 -14.84
N VAL A 57 -7.30 -3.74 -14.42
CA VAL A 57 -7.46 -4.66 -13.28
C VAL A 57 -7.98 -6.01 -13.76
N ASP A 58 -7.83 -7.06 -12.93
CA ASP A 58 -8.24 -8.44 -13.27
C ASP A 58 -7.71 -8.95 -14.64
N GLY A 59 -6.58 -8.42 -15.11
CA GLY A 59 -5.96 -8.80 -16.38
C GLY A 59 -6.69 -8.35 -17.65
N GLY A 60 -7.78 -7.57 -17.57
CA GLY A 60 -8.51 -7.12 -18.76
C GLY A 60 -9.57 -6.03 -18.59
N LYS A 61 -9.85 -5.56 -17.37
CA LYS A 61 -10.85 -4.51 -17.12
C LYS A 61 -10.19 -3.14 -16.95
N ALA A 62 -10.43 -2.22 -17.86
CA ALA A 62 -10.01 -0.83 -17.70
C ALA A 62 -10.81 -0.13 -16.59
N VAL A 63 -10.12 0.47 -15.61
CA VAL A 63 -10.73 1.29 -14.54
C VAL A 63 -10.51 2.79 -14.75
N THR A 64 -9.71 3.14 -15.74
CA THR A 64 -9.51 4.49 -16.24
C THR A 64 -9.96 4.58 -17.70
N GLY A 65 -10.07 5.80 -18.22
CA GLY A 65 -10.33 6.06 -19.63
C GLY A 65 -10.07 7.51 -19.98
N SER A 66 -10.22 7.86 -21.25
CA SER A 66 -10.13 9.23 -21.73
C SER A 66 -11.50 9.69 -22.29
N LYS A 67 -11.88 10.94 -22.03
CA LYS A 67 -13.12 11.54 -22.56
C LYS A 67 -12.80 12.86 -23.25
N GLU A 68 -13.40 13.09 -24.41
CA GLU A 68 -13.27 14.36 -25.14
C GLU A 68 -13.85 15.54 -24.33
N THR A 69 -13.20 16.70 -24.44
CA THR A 69 -13.69 17.97 -23.89
C THR A 69 -14.25 18.84 -25.00
N GLU A 70 -15.33 19.56 -24.74
CA GLU A 70 -16.02 20.37 -25.74
C GLU A 70 -15.38 21.77 -25.92
N ASP A 71 -14.82 22.36 -24.87
CA ASP A 71 -14.38 23.77 -24.85
C ASP A 71 -12.95 23.98 -24.29
N SER A 72 -12.00 23.10 -24.63
CA SER A 72 -10.61 23.21 -24.17
C SER A 72 -9.64 22.87 -25.29
N ASP A 73 -8.49 23.57 -25.32
CA ASP A 73 -7.36 23.22 -26.18
C ASP A 73 -6.77 21.84 -25.83
N PHE A 74 -7.18 21.24 -24.70
CA PHE A 74 -6.83 19.90 -24.29
C PHE A 74 -7.92 18.91 -24.68
N LYS A 75 -7.79 18.29 -25.85
CA LYS A 75 -8.82 17.45 -26.47
C LYS A 75 -9.40 16.38 -25.53
N TYR A 76 -8.56 15.71 -24.74
CA TYR A 76 -8.99 14.66 -23.82
C TYR A 76 -8.73 15.01 -22.36
N LYS A 77 -9.66 14.64 -21.49
CA LYS A 77 -9.47 14.57 -20.03
C LYS A 77 -9.60 13.14 -19.53
N ARG A 78 -8.97 12.86 -18.39
CA ARG A 78 -9.01 11.53 -17.76
C ARG A 78 -10.36 11.29 -17.06
N VAL A 79 -10.83 10.05 -17.08
CA VAL A 79 -12.03 9.59 -16.35
C VAL A 79 -11.75 8.27 -15.64
N TRP A 80 -12.50 7.99 -14.57
CA TRP A 80 -12.38 6.76 -13.79
C TRP A 80 -13.74 6.07 -13.65
N GLN A 81 -13.75 4.75 -13.80
CA GLN A 81 -14.89 3.93 -13.42
C GLN A 81 -14.79 3.65 -11.92
N ASP A 82 -15.87 3.82 -11.16
CA ASP A 82 -15.86 3.68 -9.69
C ASP A 82 -14.71 4.47 -9.02
N GLY A 83 -14.47 5.71 -9.47
CA GLY A 83 -13.31 6.55 -9.10
C GLY A 83 -12.92 6.51 -7.61
N PRO A 84 -13.85 6.74 -6.65
CA PRO A 84 -13.54 6.65 -5.22
C PRO A 84 -12.94 5.33 -4.75
N MET A 85 -13.33 4.21 -5.35
CA MET A 85 -12.82 2.89 -4.98
C MET A 85 -11.37 2.69 -5.43
N TRP A 86 -10.98 3.28 -6.56
CA TRP A 86 -9.68 3.08 -7.19
C TRP A 86 -8.67 4.19 -6.93
N ALA A 87 -9.11 5.38 -6.53
CA ALA A 87 -8.25 6.55 -6.30
C ALA A 87 -7.02 6.29 -5.40
N PRO A 88 -7.06 5.44 -4.35
CA PRO A 88 -5.86 5.12 -3.58
C PRO A 88 -4.76 4.43 -4.40
N VAL A 89 -5.12 3.69 -5.45
CA VAL A 89 -4.23 2.95 -6.35
C VAL A 89 -3.91 3.77 -7.59
N THR A 90 -4.92 4.20 -8.33
CA THR A 90 -4.73 4.94 -9.60
C THR A 90 -4.14 6.32 -9.34
N GLY A 91 -4.53 6.96 -8.23
CA GLY A 91 -4.30 8.39 -8.03
C GLY A 91 -5.20 9.20 -8.95
N TYR A 92 -4.64 10.26 -9.53
CA TYR A 92 -5.34 11.11 -10.49
C TYR A 92 -4.40 11.59 -11.59
N SER A 93 -4.95 12.02 -12.71
CA SER A 93 -4.26 12.81 -13.74
C SER A 93 -5.17 13.96 -14.13
N SER A 94 -4.77 15.18 -13.78
CA SER A 94 -5.53 16.41 -13.99
C SER A 94 -4.83 17.33 -14.97
N GLN A 95 -5.61 17.93 -15.88
CA GLN A 95 -5.11 18.97 -16.78
C GLN A 95 -4.58 20.20 -16.02
N ALA A 96 -5.07 20.47 -14.81
CA ALA A 96 -4.70 21.63 -14.00
C ALA A 96 -3.80 21.30 -12.79
N PHE A 97 -3.86 20.09 -12.23
CA PHE A 97 -3.27 19.77 -10.91
C PHE A 97 -2.22 18.64 -10.93
N ASP A 98 -1.61 18.37 -12.09
CA ASP A 98 -0.64 17.29 -12.32
C ASP A 98 -1.25 15.88 -12.08
N ALA A 99 -0.43 14.88 -11.76
CA ALA A 99 -0.84 13.51 -11.50
C ALA A 99 -0.28 12.96 -10.18
N SER A 100 -0.83 11.84 -9.69
CA SER A 100 -0.35 11.12 -8.50
C SER A 100 -0.41 9.61 -8.65
N GLN A 101 0.22 8.86 -7.72
CA GLN A 101 0.24 7.40 -7.68
C GLN A 101 0.62 6.75 -9.04
N LEU A 102 -0.07 5.68 -9.46
CA LEU A 102 0.23 5.00 -10.72
C LEU A 102 0.08 5.93 -11.94
N GLU A 103 -0.89 6.85 -11.92
CA GLU A 103 -1.02 7.84 -12.99
C GLU A 103 0.24 8.71 -13.15
N LYS A 104 0.96 9.02 -12.06
CA LYS A 104 2.23 9.76 -12.14
C LYS A 104 3.41 8.87 -12.43
N LEU A 105 3.49 7.72 -11.77
CA LEU A 105 4.65 6.82 -11.85
C LEU A 105 4.76 6.18 -13.24
N GLU A 106 3.63 5.85 -13.86
CA GLU A 106 3.57 5.20 -15.17
C GLU A 106 3.23 6.19 -16.29
N ASP A 107 3.48 7.48 -16.06
CA ASP A 107 3.09 8.54 -16.99
C ASP A 107 3.73 8.41 -18.36
N GLY A 108 4.99 7.95 -18.42
CA GLY A 108 5.70 7.68 -19.68
C GLY A 108 4.97 6.65 -20.54
N ILE A 109 4.58 5.53 -19.94
CA ILE A 109 3.85 4.45 -20.60
C ILE A 109 2.46 4.93 -21.03
N LEU A 110 1.71 5.50 -20.09
CA LEU A 110 0.32 5.93 -20.30
C LEU A 110 0.20 7.08 -21.34
N THR A 111 1.24 7.88 -21.56
CA THR A 111 1.28 8.93 -22.61
C THR A 111 1.97 8.50 -23.91
N GLY A 112 2.57 7.30 -23.96
CA GLY A 112 3.34 6.85 -25.12
C GLY A 112 4.70 7.54 -25.28
N ASN A 113 5.22 8.16 -24.22
CA ASN A 113 6.50 8.86 -24.20
C ASN A 113 7.66 8.01 -23.70
N ASP A 114 7.39 6.85 -23.08
CA ASP A 114 8.43 5.96 -22.57
C ASP A 114 9.38 5.47 -23.67
N ASP A 115 10.65 5.28 -23.31
CA ASP A 115 11.66 4.75 -24.23
C ASP A 115 11.35 3.29 -24.64
N GLN A 116 10.66 2.53 -23.78
CA GLN A 116 10.18 1.19 -24.11
C GLN A 116 9.19 1.19 -25.30
N LEU A 117 8.57 2.34 -25.60
CA LEU A 117 7.63 2.52 -26.70
C LEU A 117 8.27 3.20 -27.93
N PHE A 118 9.60 3.28 -27.98
CA PHE A 118 10.32 3.96 -29.06
C PHE A 118 9.98 3.40 -30.46
N PHE A 119 9.90 2.08 -30.60
CA PHE A 119 9.59 1.43 -31.87
C PHE A 119 8.16 1.74 -32.32
N ASP A 120 7.18 1.65 -31.41
CA ASP A 120 5.78 2.01 -31.70
C ASP A 120 5.67 3.47 -32.13
N ARG A 121 6.28 4.39 -31.35
CA ARG A 121 6.30 5.82 -31.66
C ARG A 121 6.94 6.09 -33.03
N THR A 122 8.02 5.39 -33.35
CA THR A 122 8.71 5.53 -34.64
C THR A 122 7.84 5.02 -35.78
N MET A 123 7.19 3.86 -35.62
CA MET A 123 6.28 3.30 -36.62
C MET A 123 5.10 4.24 -36.87
N SER A 124 4.43 4.74 -35.83
CA SER A 124 3.32 5.70 -35.97
C SER A 124 3.72 6.97 -36.71
N MET A 125 4.94 7.48 -36.51
CA MET A 125 5.45 8.63 -37.29
C MET A 125 5.63 8.29 -38.78
N PHE A 126 6.04 7.07 -39.12
CA PHE A 126 6.22 6.63 -40.50
C PHE A 126 4.90 6.29 -41.20
N THR A 127 3.94 5.67 -40.48
CA THR A 127 2.64 5.28 -41.02
C THR A 127 1.63 6.43 -41.03
N GLY A 128 1.90 7.50 -40.26
CA GLY A 128 0.97 8.62 -40.06
C GLY A 128 -0.13 8.32 -39.04
N ASP A 129 -0.03 7.20 -38.31
CA ASP A 129 -0.96 6.84 -37.25
C ASP A 129 -0.81 7.81 -36.06
N LYS A 130 -1.92 8.00 -35.33
CA LYS A 130 -1.91 8.82 -34.13
C LYS A 130 -1.15 8.09 -33.02
N LYS A 131 -0.24 8.80 -32.35
CA LYS A 131 0.43 8.30 -31.16
C LYS A 131 -0.59 7.95 -30.08
N GLN A 132 -0.43 6.77 -29.46
CA GLN A 132 -1.30 6.28 -28.39
C GLN A 132 -0.47 5.89 -27.16
N GLY A 133 -1.10 5.97 -25.99
CA GLY A 133 -0.51 5.47 -24.75
C GLY A 133 -0.57 3.96 -24.63
N GLY A 134 0.40 3.37 -23.93
CA GLY A 134 0.36 1.98 -23.49
C GLY A 134 -0.48 1.80 -22.23
N ASN A 135 -0.76 0.54 -21.87
CA ASN A 135 -1.56 0.20 -20.69
C ASN A 135 -0.69 -0.27 -19.52
N VAL A 136 -1.23 -0.10 -18.31
CA VAL A 136 -0.63 -0.60 -17.07
C VAL A 136 -1.55 -1.66 -16.49
N VAL A 137 -1.15 -2.93 -16.54
CA VAL A 137 -1.92 -4.03 -15.95
C VAL A 137 -1.49 -4.22 -14.51
N THR A 138 -2.45 -4.12 -13.61
CA THR A 138 -2.21 -4.19 -12.17
C THR A 138 -2.46 -5.59 -11.61
N THR A 139 -2.00 -5.84 -10.38
CA THR A 139 -2.28 -7.06 -9.62
C THR A 139 -3.65 -7.05 -8.92
N LEU A 140 -4.36 -5.93 -8.97
CA LEU A 140 -5.55 -5.69 -8.17
C LEU A 140 -6.69 -6.62 -8.60
N ASN A 141 -7.40 -7.13 -7.60
CA ASN A 141 -8.60 -7.94 -7.76
C ASN A 141 -9.84 -7.08 -7.49
N SER A 142 -10.71 -6.90 -8.50
CA SER A 142 -11.87 -5.99 -8.34
C SER A 142 -12.82 -6.42 -7.23
N ALA A 143 -13.03 -7.73 -7.05
CA ALA A 143 -13.93 -8.24 -6.02
C ALA A 143 -13.38 -7.97 -4.62
N ALA A 144 -12.07 -8.18 -4.41
CA ALA A 144 -11.39 -7.88 -3.15
C ALA A 144 -11.38 -6.38 -2.86
N GLN A 145 -11.05 -5.53 -3.84
CA GLN A 145 -11.07 -4.08 -3.70
C GLN A 145 -12.47 -3.57 -3.32
N LYS A 146 -13.51 -4.08 -4.00
CA LYS A 146 -14.90 -3.73 -3.70
C LYS A 146 -15.32 -4.18 -2.30
N ALA A 147 -14.97 -5.42 -1.92
CA ALA A 147 -15.25 -5.93 -0.57
C ALA A 147 -14.58 -5.09 0.51
N ALA A 148 -13.34 -4.65 0.29
CA ALA A 148 -12.60 -3.77 1.18
C ALA A 148 -13.26 -2.38 1.28
N PHE A 149 -13.52 -1.73 0.15
CA PHE A 149 -14.07 -0.38 0.09
C PHE A 149 -15.49 -0.30 0.66
N THR A 150 -16.37 -1.22 0.26
CA THR A 150 -17.74 -1.31 0.82
C THR A 150 -17.72 -1.73 2.29
N GLY A 151 -16.76 -2.57 2.70
CA GLY A 151 -16.61 -2.99 4.09
C GLY A 151 -16.26 -1.83 5.03
N LEU A 152 -15.38 -0.93 4.59
CA LEU A 152 -15.07 0.32 5.30
C LEU A 152 -16.28 1.27 5.30
N GLY A 153 -16.94 1.44 4.15
CA GLY A 153 -18.07 2.35 4.00
C GLY A 153 -17.70 3.78 4.40
N ASP A 154 -18.52 4.40 5.26
CA ASP A 154 -18.27 5.77 5.74
C ASP A 154 -17.24 5.85 6.89
N LYS A 155 -16.72 4.72 7.36
CA LYS A 155 -15.73 4.71 8.43
C LYS A 155 -14.38 5.11 7.87
N LYS A 156 -13.65 5.96 8.58
CA LYS A 156 -12.26 6.28 8.26
C LYS A 156 -11.38 5.05 8.51
N GLY A 157 -10.50 4.70 7.58
CA GLY A 157 -9.64 3.53 7.72
C GLY A 157 -9.02 3.07 6.41
N ALA A 158 -8.45 1.87 6.43
CA ALA A 158 -7.78 1.28 5.29
C ALA A 158 -7.75 -0.25 5.34
N VAL A 159 -7.60 -0.84 4.15
CA VAL A 159 -7.38 -2.27 3.95
C VAL A 159 -6.23 -2.46 2.97
N ALA A 160 -5.32 -3.37 3.31
CA ALA A 160 -4.34 -3.91 2.38
C ALA A 160 -4.50 -5.43 2.30
N ALA A 161 -4.49 -5.98 1.09
CA ALA A 161 -4.50 -7.42 0.85
C ALA A 161 -3.38 -7.80 -0.11
N LEU A 162 -2.67 -8.88 0.20
CA LEU A 162 -1.53 -9.39 -0.56
C LEU A 162 -1.76 -10.86 -0.93
N ASP A 163 -1.26 -11.28 -2.08
CA ASP A 163 -1.00 -12.71 -2.35
C ASP A 163 0.30 -13.10 -1.63
N PRO A 164 0.26 -14.01 -0.64
CA PRO A 164 1.43 -14.41 0.12
C PRO A 164 2.57 -14.99 -0.72
N GLN A 165 2.24 -15.69 -1.81
CA GLN A 165 3.23 -16.44 -2.59
C GLN A 165 4.06 -15.55 -3.51
N THR A 166 3.50 -14.43 -3.94
CA THR A 166 4.14 -13.53 -4.92
C THR A 166 4.41 -12.14 -4.38
N GLY A 167 3.70 -11.68 -3.35
CA GLY A 167 3.72 -10.28 -2.93
C GLY A 167 2.77 -9.39 -3.73
N ALA A 168 1.98 -9.94 -4.67
CA ALA A 168 1.03 -9.15 -5.44
C ALA A 168 0.01 -8.45 -4.53
N ILE A 169 -0.16 -7.14 -4.69
CA ILE A 169 -1.18 -6.39 -3.96
C ILE A 169 -2.54 -6.65 -4.63
N LEU A 170 -3.43 -7.33 -3.92
CA LEU A 170 -4.75 -7.72 -4.41
C LEU A 170 -5.82 -6.66 -4.12
N ALA A 171 -5.68 -5.92 -3.03
CA ALA A 171 -6.53 -4.80 -2.68
C ALA A 171 -5.77 -3.77 -1.86
N LEU A 172 -6.07 -2.49 -2.09
CA LEU A 172 -5.50 -1.35 -1.38
C LEU A 172 -6.57 -0.26 -1.26
N ALA A 173 -7.41 -0.36 -0.23
CA ALA A 173 -8.53 0.56 0.00
C ALA A 173 -8.21 1.57 1.10
N SER A 174 -8.73 2.78 0.96
CA SER A 174 -8.61 3.88 1.93
C SER A 174 -9.93 4.64 1.95
N THR A 175 -10.41 4.98 3.13
CA THR A 175 -11.63 5.78 3.33
C THR A 175 -11.41 6.88 4.38
N PRO A 176 -12.05 8.05 4.22
CA PRO A 176 -12.78 8.49 3.03
C PRO A 176 -11.86 8.60 1.81
N SER A 177 -12.45 8.52 0.62
CA SER A 177 -11.77 8.62 -0.68
C SER A 177 -12.40 9.74 -1.51
N TYR A 178 -11.99 9.90 -2.76
CA TYR A 178 -12.44 10.97 -3.66
C TYR A 178 -12.63 10.45 -5.09
N ASP A 179 -13.51 11.08 -5.87
CA ASP A 179 -13.63 10.79 -7.31
C ASP A 179 -12.68 11.71 -8.10
N PRO A 180 -11.62 11.17 -8.72
CA PRO A 180 -10.66 11.98 -9.48
C PRO A 180 -11.30 12.64 -10.71
N SER A 181 -12.40 12.10 -11.23
CA SER A 181 -13.12 12.63 -12.40
C SER A 181 -13.70 14.03 -12.16
N THR A 182 -13.86 14.43 -10.89
CA THR A 182 -14.45 15.72 -10.49
C THR A 182 -13.53 16.92 -10.69
N PHE A 183 -12.22 16.70 -10.84
CA PHE A 183 -11.20 17.75 -11.04
C PHE A 183 -10.15 17.39 -12.12
N ALA A 184 -10.46 16.44 -12.99
CA ALA A 184 -9.55 15.98 -14.04
C ALA A 184 -9.32 17.00 -15.16
N GLY A 185 -10.25 17.94 -15.33
CA GLY A 185 -10.16 19.02 -16.32
C GLY A 185 -9.38 20.23 -15.81
N ASN A 186 -9.62 21.36 -16.46
CA ASN A 186 -8.97 22.65 -16.18
C ASN A 186 -9.98 23.80 -15.96
N SER A 187 -11.25 23.50 -15.67
CA SER A 187 -12.29 24.51 -15.49
C SER A 187 -12.32 25.10 -14.07
N ASP A 188 -13.09 26.17 -13.88
CA ASP A 188 -13.38 26.73 -12.55
C ASP A 188 -14.07 25.71 -11.63
N LYS A 189 -14.87 24.80 -12.20
CA LYS A 189 -15.52 23.72 -11.45
C LYS A 189 -14.48 22.73 -10.93
N ASP A 190 -13.52 22.33 -11.77
CA ASP A 190 -12.40 21.46 -11.37
C ASP A 190 -11.59 22.12 -10.24
N SER A 191 -11.31 23.42 -10.37
CA SER A 191 -10.59 24.19 -9.35
C SER A 191 -11.31 24.26 -8.01
N LYS A 192 -12.64 24.43 -8.01
CA LYS A 192 -13.44 24.40 -6.78
C LYS A 192 -13.46 23.01 -6.13
N ALA A 193 -13.60 21.95 -6.93
CA ALA A 193 -13.57 20.57 -6.45
C ALA A 193 -12.21 20.22 -5.81
N TRP A 194 -11.11 20.59 -6.47
CA TRP A 194 -9.76 20.46 -5.93
C TRP A 194 -9.59 21.19 -4.59
N GLN A 195 -9.98 22.46 -4.52
CA GLN A 195 -9.88 23.25 -3.28
C GLN A 195 -10.72 22.66 -2.13
N ALA A 196 -11.88 22.08 -2.43
CA ALA A 196 -12.70 21.42 -1.42
C ALA A 196 -11.98 20.20 -0.83
N LEU A 197 -11.38 19.35 -1.68
CA LEU A 197 -10.60 18.19 -1.23
C LEU A 197 -9.39 18.59 -0.37
N GLN A 198 -8.66 19.63 -0.78
CA GLN A 198 -7.48 20.11 -0.05
C GLN A 198 -7.82 20.71 1.33
N LYS A 199 -9.04 21.26 1.49
CA LYS A 199 -9.53 21.83 2.76
C LYS A 199 -10.24 20.83 3.65
N ASP A 200 -10.49 19.61 3.15
CA ASP A 200 -11.19 18.59 3.90
C ASP A 200 -10.34 18.08 5.07
N LYS A 201 -10.91 18.18 6.28
CA LYS A 201 -10.26 17.77 7.53
C LYS A 201 -10.06 16.26 7.60
N ASP A 202 -10.88 15.48 6.90
CA ASP A 202 -10.78 14.03 6.86
C ASP A 202 -9.76 13.53 5.84
N LYS A 203 -9.09 14.42 5.10
CA LYS A 203 -7.98 14.10 4.18
C LYS A 203 -8.32 12.92 3.24
N PRO A 204 -9.34 13.05 2.37
CA PRO A 204 -9.77 11.97 1.48
C PRO A 204 -8.69 11.54 0.48
N MET A 205 -7.73 12.42 0.18
CA MET A 205 -6.60 12.12 -0.72
C MET A 205 -5.46 11.34 -0.04
N LEU A 206 -5.50 11.16 1.28
CA LEU A 206 -4.51 10.37 1.99
C LEU A 206 -4.74 8.88 1.73
N ASN A 207 -3.79 8.23 1.05
CA ASN A 207 -3.77 6.77 0.99
C ASN A 207 -3.29 6.21 2.35
N ARG A 208 -4.24 5.97 3.25
CA ARG A 208 -3.98 5.47 4.61
C ARG A 208 -3.32 4.09 4.64
N ALA A 209 -3.58 3.25 3.63
CA ALA A 209 -2.99 1.92 3.55
C ALA A 209 -1.46 1.96 3.35
N LEU A 210 -0.94 3.03 2.72
CA LEU A 210 0.49 3.22 2.45
C LEU A 210 1.13 4.32 3.29
N ARG A 211 0.41 5.41 3.59
CA ARG A 211 1.02 6.67 4.03
C ARG A 211 0.79 6.98 5.51
N GLU A 212 -0.27 6.44 6.10
CA GLU A 212 -0.59 6.65 7.51
C GLU A 212 -0.05 5.50 8.35
N THR A 213 0.48 5.82 9.52
CA THR A 213 1.01 4.82 10.45
C THR A 213 0.24 4.87 11.76
N TYR A 214 -0.15 3.70 12.25
CA TYR A 214 -0.92 3.57 13.49
C TYR A 214 -0.16 2.68 14.47
N PRO A 215 -0.40 2.82 15.78
CA PRO A 215 -0.01 1.76 16.71
C PRO A 215 -0.69 0.44 16.29
N PRO A 216 0.06 -0.65 16.01
CA PRO A 216 -0.53 -1.92 15.58
C PRO A 216 -1.25 -2.65 16.72
N GLY A 217 -1.01 -2.26 17.97
CA GLY A 217 -1.56 -2.91 19.15
C GLY A 217 -1.32 -4.42 19.14
N SER A 218 -2.30 -5.19 19.64
CA SER A 218 -2.16 -6.64 19.77
C SER A 218 -1.91 -7.41 18.47
N THR A 219 -2.04 -6.80 17.28
CA THR A 219 -1.61 -7.45 16.03
C THR A 219 -0.11 -7.61 15.94
N PHE A 220 0.67 -6.73 16.59
CA PHE A 220 2.13 -6.85 16.65
C PHE A 220 2.63 -8.05 17.45
N LYS A 221 1.78 -8.64 18.31
CA LYS A 221 2.10 -9.88 19.03
C LYS A 221 2.45 -11.04 18.09
N ILE A 222 2.04 -10.97 16.81
CA ILE A 222 2.49 -11.90 15.77
C ILE A 222 4.03 -11.81 15.59
N VAL A 223 4.56 -10.58 15.46
CA VAL A 223 6.01 -10.33 15.34
C VAL A 223 6.74 -10.73 16.62
N THR A 224 6.16 -10.43 17.79
CA THR A 224 6.73 -10.82 19.09
C THR A 224 6.74 -12.34 19.29
N ALA A 225 5.69 -13.05 18.87
CA ALA A 225 5.66 -14.51 18.86
C ALA A 225 6.74 -15.07 17.93
N ALA A 226 6.87 -14.51 16.72
CA ALA A 226 7.92 -14.88 15.77
C ALA A 226 9.32 -14.69 16.38
N ALA A 227 9.58 -13.56 17.04
CA ALA A 227 10.86 -13.28 17.71
C ALA A 227 11.16 -14.33 18.78
N ALA A 228 10.17 -14.73 19.56
CA ALA A 228 10.33 -15.72 20.62
C ALA A 228 10.66 -17.12 20.06
N LEU A 229 10.01 -17.52 18.97
CA LEU A 229 10.25 -18.79 18.30
C LEU A 229 11.63 -18.83 17.63
N GLU A 230 11.98 -17.80 16.86
CA GLU A 230 13.23 -17.74 16.09
C GLU A 230 14.47 -17.58 16.97
N ASN A 231 14.32 -17.02 18.17
CA ASN A 231 15.41 -16.92 19.15
C ASN A 231 15.44 -18.10 20.14
N GLY A 232 14.60 -19.13 19.94
CA GLY A 232 14.56 -20.32 20.78
C GLY A 232 14.10 -20.06 22.23
N LEU A 233 13.45 -18.93 22.50
CA LEU A 233 12.87 -18.63 23.82
C LEU A 233 11.73 -19.62 24.14
N TYR A 234 10.95 -19.98 23.12
CA TYR A 234 10.01 -21.10 23.18
C TYR A 234 10.17 -21.98 21.94
N THR A 235 10.33 -23.28 22.14
CA THR A 235 10.35 -24.28 21.06
C THR A 235 9.04 -25.05 20.95
N ASP A 236 8.32 -25.17 22.06
CA ASP A 236 6.99 -25.77 22.19
C ASP A 236 5.96 -24.67 22.49
N ILE A 237 4.98 -24.50 21.59
CA ILE A 237 3.95 -23.46 21.68
C ILE A 237 2.86 -23.78 22.72
N ASP A 238 2.82 -25.01 23.22
CA ASP A 238 1.88 -25.48 24.24
C ASP A 238 2.52 -25.56 25.64
N ALA A 239 3.84 -25.35 25.73
CA ALA A 239 4.54 -25.23 27.00
C ALA A 239 4.17 -23.94 27.75
N LYS A 240 4.16 -24.01 29.09
CA LYS A 240 3.88 -22.86 29.96
C LYS A 240 4.93 -21.77 29.80
N THR A 241 4.49 -20.53 29.62
CA THR A 241 5.38 -19.37 29.41
C THR A 241 6.07 -18.87 30.69
N LYS A 242 5.70 -19.39 31.86
CA LYS A 242 6.19 -18.90 33.16
C LYS A 242 5.94 -17.38 33.37
N SER A 243 4.88 -16.86 32.76
CA SER A 243 4.54 -15.43 32.80
C SER A 243 3.71 -15.10 34.04
N PRO A 244 4.05 -14.05 34.80
CA PRO A 244 3.30 -13.64 35.98
C PRO A 244 2.06 -12.81 35.60
N VAL A 245 1.09 -12.78 36.52
CA VAL A 245 0.00 -11.80 36.53
C VAL A 245 -0.11 -11.24 37.96
N PRO A 246 0.13 -9.93 38.19
CA PRO A 246 0.52 -8.93 37.21
C PRO A 246 1.96 -9.09 36.70
N PHE A 247 2.25 -8.55 35.51
CA PHE A 247 3.62 -8.35 35.02
C PHE A 247 4.02 -6.89 35.27
N ARG A 248 4.98 -6.69 36.18
CA ARG A 248 5.57 -5.37 36.47
C ARG A 248 6.49 -4.96 35.32
N LEU A 249 6.27 -3.80 34.71
CA LEU A 249 7.17 -3.30 33.67
C LEU A 249 8.57 -3.10 34.26
N PRO A 250 9.63 -3.54 33.54
CA PRO A 250 11.00 -3.50 34.03
C PRO A 250 11.40 -2.07 34.36
N GLN A 251 12.15 -1.89 35.46
CA GLN A 251 12.65 -0.58 35.93
C GLN A 251 11.55 0.43 36.29
N THR A 252 10.32 -0.02 36.57
CA THR A 252 9.23 0.86 37.01
C THR A 252 8.46 0.27 38.19
N THR A 253 7.48 1.03 38.70
CA THR A 253 6.47 0.54 39.65
C THR A 253 5.13 0.23 39.00
N GLN A 254 5.03 0.29 37.67
CA GLN A 254 3.78 0.18 36.92
C GLN A 254 3.58 -1.23 36.37
N ASP A 255 2.39 -1.80 36.60
CA ASP A 255 2.03 -3.10 36.04
C ASP A 255 1.47 -2.93 34.62
N LEU A 256 1.75 -3.89 33.74
CA LEU A 256 1.19 -3.96 32.41
C LEU A 256 -0.22 -4.60 32.47
N PRO A 257 -1.31 -3.86 32.20
CA PRO A 257 -2.65 -4.41 32.30
C PRO A 257 -2.97 -5.34 31.12
N ASN A 258 -3.73 -6.40 31.40
CA ASN A 258 -4.44 -7.17 30.37
C ASN A 258 -5.77 -6.49 30.01
N GLU A 259 -6.30 -6.82 28.83
CA GLU A 259 -7.65 -6.40 28.44
C GLU A 259 -8.68 -7.24 29.19
N GLY A 260 -9.36 -6.63 30.16
CA GLY A 260 -10.29 -7.32 31.06
C GLY A 260 -9.60 -8.25 32.06
N ASN A 261 -10.40 -9.01 32.80
CA ASN A 261 -9.93 -9.95 33.81
C ASN A 261 -9.72 -11.35 33.21
N ILE A 262 -8.66 -11.50 32.41
CA ILE A 262 -8.32 -12.75 31.72
C ILE A 262 -7.19 -13.51 32.44
N GLN A 263 -7.31 -14.84 32.48
CA GLN A 263 -6.34 -15.74 33.10
C GLN A 263 -5.12 -15.90 32.18
N CYS A 264 -4.07 -15.10 32.43
CA CYS A 264 -2.84 -15.09 31.63
C CYS A 264 -1.62 -15.64 32.38
N GLU A 265 -1.79 -16.06 33.63
CA GLU A 265 -0.69 -16.61 34.42
C GLU A 265 -0.26 -17.96 33.85
N ASN A 266 1.01 -18.09 33.48
CA ASN A 266 1.64 -19.33 33.02
C ASN A 266 0.92 -20.05 31.87
N VAL A 267 0.06 -19.36 31.11
CA VAL A 267 -0.57 -19.93 29.92
C VAL A 267 0.48 -20.23 28.85
N SER A 268 0.13 -21.09 27.90
CA SER A 268 1.01 -21.41 26.77
C SER A 268 1.12 -20.24 25.79
N LEU A 269 2.10 -20.27 24.88
CA LEU A 269 2.23 -19.25 23.85
C LEU A 269 1.01 -19.24 22.91
N ARG A 270 0.49 -20.43 22.56
CA ARG A 270 -0.75 -20.61 21.79
C ARG A 270 -1.93 -19.94 22.49
N GLU A 271 -2.13 -20.25 23.76
CA GLU A 271 -3.23 -19.70 24.54
C GLU A 271 -3.09 -18.18 24.73
N ALA A 272 -1.88 -17.71 25.05
CA ALA A 272 -1.59 -16.28 25.17
C ALA A 272 -1.94 -15.51 23.90
N LEU A 273 -1.67 -16.06 22.72
CA LEU A 273 -2.04 -15.43 21.45
C LEU A 273 -3.56 -15.47 21.23
N ARG A 274 -4.21 -16.61 21.54
CA ARG A 274 -5.67 -16.83 21.41
C ARG A 274 -6.49 -15.81 22.19
N ILE A 275 -6.18 -15.60 23.47
CA ILE A 275 -6.87 -14.65 24.36
C ILE A 275 -6.14 -13.32 24.50
N SER A 276 -5.07 -13.10 23.72
CA SER A 276 -4.37 -11.82 23.61
C SER A 276 -3.74 -11.29 24.91
N CYS A 277 -3.07 -12.15 25.70
CA CYS A 277 -2.43 -11.78 26.97
C CYS A 277 -1.32 -10.73 26.82
N ASN A 278 -1.54 -9.48 27.26
CA ASN A 278 -0.51 -8.43 27.27
C ASN A 278 0.67 -8.80 28.18
N THR A 279 0.41 -9.34 29.36
CA THR A 279 1.47 -9.68 30.34
C THR A 279 2.47 -10.68 29.78
N VAL A 280 2.00 -11.70 29.05
CA VAL A 280 2.86 -12.69 28.38
C VAL A 280 3.72 -12.02 27.31
N PHE A 281 3.11 -11.30 26.36
CA PHE A 281 3.87 -10.71 25.24
C PHE A 281 4.77 -9.55 25.65
N GLY A 282 4.38 -8.78 26.68
CA GLY A 282 5.24 -7.76 27.28
C GLY A 282 6.47 -8.37 27.93
N LYS A 283 6.29 -9.46 28.68
CA LYS A 283 7.41 -10.24 29.25
C LYS A 283 8.31 -10.83 28.17
N ILE A 284 7.74 -11.39 27.10
CA ILE A 284 8.53 -11.93 25.97
C ILE A 284 9.42 -10.85 25.36
N SER A 285 8.87 -9.66 25.13
CA SER A 285 9.63 -8.53 24.59
C SER A 285 10.77 -8.12 25.54
N ASP A 286 10.50 -8.10 26.85
CA ASP A 286 11.52 -7.81 27.88
C ASP A 286 12.62 -8.89 27.94
N ASP A 287 12.25 -10.18 27.99
CA ASP A 287 13.18 -11.32 28.03
C ASP A 287 14.12 -11.34 26.81
N LEU A 288 13.61 -10.98 25.63
CA LEU A 288 14.40 -10.90 24.39
C LEU A 288 15.27 -9.65 24.34
N GLY A 289 14.82 -8.56 24.95
CA GLY A 289 15.42 -7.24 24.85
C GLY A 289 15.18 -6.56 23.50
N ASN A 290 15.42 -5.25 23.46
CA ASN A 290 15.05 -4.39 22.33
C ASN A 290 15.78 -4.75 21.02
N GLN A 291 17.04 -5.18 21.08
CA GLN A 291 17.80 -5.51 19.87
C GLN A 291 17.21 -6.71 19.12
N LYS A 292 16.89 -7.81 19.80
CA LYS A 292 16.29 -8.99 19.15
C LYS A 292 14.91 -8.70 18.58
N MET A 293 14.15 -7.82 19.25
CA MET A 293 12.85 -7.35 18.76
C MET A 293 12.99 -6.50 17.50
N ILE A 294 13.97 -5.58 17.45
CA ILE A 294 14.32 -4.81 16.26
C ILE A 294 14.74 -5.75 15.13
N ASP A 295 15.68 -6.67 15.38
CA ASP A 295 16.18 -7.60 14.36
C ASP A 295 15.05 -8.43 13.75
N GLN A 296 14.08 -8.87 14.57
CA GLN A 296 12.91 -9.58 14.07
C GLN A 296 11.98 -8.67 13.26
N ALA A 297 11.70 -7.46 13.73
CA ALA A 297 10.86 -6.50 13.03
C ALA A 297 11.47 -6.10 11.66
N ASP A 298 12.78 -5.90 11.60
CA ASP A 298 13.53 -5.62 10.37
C ASP A 298 13.36 -6.73 9.33
N LYS A 299 13.36 -8.01 9.75
CA LYS A 299 13.09 -9.14 8.86
C LYS A 299 11.65 -9.17 8.35
N PHE A 300 10.71 -8.50 9.01
CA PHE A 300 9.35 -8.32 8.48
C PHE A 300 9.23 -7.09 7.58
N GLY A 301 10.28 -6.26 7.43
CA GLY A 301 10.28 -5.04 6.62
C GLY A 301 10.05 -3.75 7.41
N PHE A 302 10.00 -3.79 8.74
CA PHE A 302 10.03 -2.58 9.56
C PHE A 302 11.40 -1.88 9.45
N ASN A 303 11.43 -0.61 9.86
CA ASN A 303 12.61 0.26 9.95
C ASN A 303 13.30 0.50 8.59
N LYS A 304 12.59 0.28 7.49
CA LYS A 304 13.04 0.45 6.10
C LYS A 304 11.90 0.97 5.24
N ASP A 305 12.24 1.72 4.19
CA ASP A 305 11.28 2.07 3.14
C ASP A 305 10.84 0.80 2.39
N VAL A 306 9.53 0.70 2.10
CA VAL A 306 8.94 -0.36 1.28
C VAL A 306 8.36 0.27 0.00
N PHE A 307 8.79 -0.25 -1.16
CA PHE A 307 8.37 0.24 -2.48
C PHE A 307 7.41 -0.75 -3.16
N THR A 308 6.25 -0.28 -3.61
CA THR A 308 5.20 -1.19 -4.14
C THR A 308 4.72 -0.97 -5.56
N PRO A 309 4.70 0.23 -6.16
CA PRO A 309 5.83 1.06 -6.63
C PRO A 309 5.67 2.51 -6.12
N VAL A 310 4.61 2.75 -5.36
CA VAL A 310 4.42 3.93 -4.53
C VAL A 310 5.14 3.65 -3.22
N ARG A 311 5.99 4.57 -2.78
CA ARG A 311 6.69 4.42 -1.51
C ARG A 311 5.71 4.44 -0.34
N ALA A 312 5.65 3.34 0.40
CA ALA A 312 4.95 3.29 1.69
C ALA A 312 5.76 4.05 2.75
N THR A 313 5.06 4.69 3.69
CA THR A 313 5.71 5.26 4.88
C THR A 313 6.35 4.12 5.66
N GLU A 314 7.58 4.35 6.10
CA GLU A 314 8.33 3.43 6.96
C GLU A 314 7.51 3.10 8.22
N SER A 315 7.34 1.81 8.48
CA SER A 315 6.80 1.32 9.73
C SER A 315 7.95 1.10 10.70
N VAL A 316 7.82 1.58 11.94
CA VAL A 316 8.93 1.68 12.89
C VAL A 316 8.69 0.80 14.10
N TYR A 317 9.68 -0.04 14.41
CA TYR A 317 9.85 -0.62 15.74
C TYR A 317 10.97 0.14 16.46
N PRO A 318 10.65 0.86 17.55
CA PRO A 318 11.55 1.85 18.13
C PRO A 318 12.76 1.26 18.85
N LYS A 319 13.85 2.04 18.87
CA LYS A 319 14.96 1.87 19.81
C LYS A 319 14.55 2.42 21.17
N ASP A 320 14.17 1.52 22.07
CA ASP A 320 13.53 1.85 23.34
C ASP A 320 14.30 1.28 24.54
N ASN A 321 14.15 1.93 25.70
CA ASN A 321 14.59 1.37 26.97
C ASN A 321 13.68 0.17 27.38
N PRO A 322 14.02 -0.61 28.42
CA PRO A 322 13.28 -1.83 28.75
C PRO A 322 11.76 -1.66 28.99
N PRO A 323 11.27 -0.68 29.78
CA PRO A 323 9.82 -0.54 29.98
C PRO A 323 9.07 -0.17 28.69
N GLN A 324 9.65 0.68 27.85
CA GLN A 324 9.06 1.07 26.57
C GLN A 324 9.12 -0.10 25.58
N ASN A 325 10.19 -0.89 25.58
CA ASN A 325 10.32 -2.10 24.76
C ASN A 325 9.26 -3.16 25.10
N ALA A 326 8.95 -3.35 26.39
CA ALA A 326 7.87 -4.24 26.82
C ALA A 326 6.50 -3.78 26.26
N MET A 327 6.23 -2.47 26.24
CA MET A 327 5.03 -1.91 25.62
C MET A 327 5.05 -1.97 24.08
N ALA A 328 6.20 -1.69 23.45
CA ALA A 328 6.37 -1.77 22.01
C ALA A 328 6.15 -3.20 21.50
N GLY A 329 6.55 -4.21 22.26
CA GLY A 329 6.31 -5.63 21.97
C GLY A 329 4.84 -6.07 22.01
N ILE A 330 3.93 -5.25 22.56
CA ILE A 330 2.48 -5.44 22.41
C ILE A 330 1.85 -4.46 21.42
N GLY A 331 2.67 -3.77 20.61
CA GLY A 331 2.25 -2.83 19.58
C GLY A 331 1.83 -1.45 20.09
N GLN A 332 2.28 -1.07 21.29
CA GLN A 332 2.01 0.23 21.93
C GLN A 332 3.28 1.12 21.95
N ALA A 333 3.30 2.15 22.80
CA ALA A 333 4.38 3.14 22.90
C ALA A 333 4.65 3.82 21.54
N SER A 334 5.88 3.74 21.03
CA SER A 334 6.29 4.36 19.75
C SER A 334 6.27 3.39 18.56
N ASN A 335 5.79 2.16 18.73
CA ASN A 335 5.62 1.21 17.63
C ASN A 335 4.54 1.70 16.65
N ARG A 336 4.87 1.84 15.37
CA ARG A 336 3.98 2.39 14.34
C ARG A 336 4.06 1.55 13.07
N ALA A 337 2.91 1.19 12.51
CA ALA A 337 2.82 0.38 11.30
C ALA A 337 1.77 0.92 10.32
N THR A 338 2.06 0.81 9.03
CA THR A 338 1.06 0.97 7.97
C THR A 338 0.20 -0.29 7.85
N PRO A 339 -1.04 -0.20 7.32
CA PRO A 339 -1.83 -1.37 6.99
C PRO A 339 -1.12 -2.32 6.02
N LEU A 340 -0.40 -1.78 5.04
CA LEU A 340 0.43 -2.60 4.14
C LEU A 340 1.46 -3.42 4.93
N GLN A 341 2.20 -2.79 5.85
CA GLN A 341 3.23 -3.48 6.64
C GLN A 341 2.63 -4.63 7.47
N MET A 342 1.45 -4.42 8.07
CA MET A 342 0.80 -5.47 8.83
C MET A 342 0.22 -6.58 7.94
N ALA A 343 -0.15 -6.28 6.69
CA ALA A 343 -0.50 -7.31 5.70
C ALA A 343 0.74 -8.12 5.30
N MET A 344 1.93 -7.48 5.18
CA MET A 344 3.21 -8.16 4.95
C MET A 344 3.55 -9.13 6.08
N VAL A 345 3.30 -8.77 7.35
CA VAL A 345 3.47 -9.68 8.50
C VAL A 345 2.62 -10.94 8.33
N ALA A 346 1.32 -10.80 8.04
CA ALA A 346 0.45 -11.96 7.80
C ALA A 346 0.86 -12.76 6.56
N SER A 347 1.29 -12.08 5.50
CA SER A 347 1.77 -12.68 4.25
C SER A 347 2.96 -13.60 4.51
N ALA A 348 3.97 -13.14 5.25
CA ALA A 348 5.13 -13.96 5.57
C ALA A 348 4.78 -15.18 6.43
N VAL A 349 3.87 -15.03 7.40
CA VAL A 349 3.39 -16.18 8.19
C VAL A 349 2.65 -17.19 7.30
N ALA A 350 1.82 -16.72 6.38
CA ALA A 350 1.05 -17.57 5.47
C ALA A 350 1.92 -18.25 4.39
N ASN A 351 3.05 -17.65 4.03
CA ASN A 351 3.99 -18.14 3.03
C ASN A 351 5.20 -18.87 3.64
N ASP A 352 4.94 -19.69 4.67
CA ASP A 352 5.94 -20.52 5.36
C ASP A 352 7.23 -19.77 5.75
N GLY A 353 7.05 -18.52 6.17
CA GLY A 353 8.10 -17.65 6.70
C GLY A 353 8.82 -16.81 5.66
N LYS A 354 8.51 -16.92 4.38
CA LYS A 354 9.08 -16.09 3.31
C LYS A 354 8.28 -14.82 3.12
N LEU A 355 8.93 -13.67 3.17
CA LEU A 355 8.33 -12.39 2.85
C LEU A 355 8.68 -11.99 1.41
N MET A 356 7.66 -11.88 0.55
CA MET A 356 7.80 -11.43 -0.84
C MET A 356 7.78 -9.90 -0.93
N GLN A 357 8.49 -9.34 -1.90
CA GLN A 357 8.47 -7.92 -2.21
C GLN A 357 7.07 -7.53 -2.71
N PRO A 358 6.35 -6.62 -2.04
CA PRO A 358 5.04 -6.22 -2.50
C PRO A 358 5.09 -5.45 -3.83
N TYR A 359 4.17 -5.74 -4.75
CA TYR A 359 4.09 -5.05 -6.05
C TYR A 359 2.64 -4.81 -6.51
N MET A 360 2.38 -3.73 -7.27
CA MET A 360 1.06 -3.42 -7.85
C MET A 360 1.01 -3.51 -9.38
N VAL A 361 2.14 -3.33 -10.07
CA VAL A 361 2.21 -3.35 -11.54
C VAL A 361 2.65 -4.73 -11.99
N ALA A 362 1.70 -5.51 -12.53
CA ALA A 362 1.97 -6.85 -13.05
C ALA A 362 2.62 -6.78 -14.43
N LYS A 363 2.10 -5.91 -15.32
CA LYS A 363 2.60 -5.75 -16.68
C LYS A 363 2.49 -4.32 -17.17
N ARG A 364 3.31 -3.98 -18.18
CA ARG A 364 3.09 -2.82 -19.04
C ARG A 364 2.88 -3.33 -20.45
N GLN A 365 1.95 -2.72 -21.16
CA GLN A 365 1.58 -3.12 -22.51
C GLN A 365 1.75 -1.96 -23.48
N SER A 366 2.15 -2.28 -24.71
CA SER A 366 2.12 -1.33 -25.83
C SER A 366 0.66 -0.95 -26.18
N PRO A 367 0.46 0.09 -27.01
CA PRO A 367 -0.87 0.37 -27.58
C PRO A 367 -1.46 -0.82 -28.35
N GLY A 368 -0.61 -1.69 -28.91
CA GLY A 368 -1.01 -2.93 -29.58
C GLY A 368 -1.33 -4.11 -28.64
N LEU A 369 -1.29 -3.89 -27.32
CA LEU A 369 -1.49 -4.88 -26.25
C LEU A 369 -0.36 -5.90 -26.07
N ASP A 370 0.80 -5.68 -26.70
CA ASP A 370 1.97 -6.52 -26.49
C ASP A 370 2.58 -6.23 -25.12
N ASP A 371 2.89 -7.29 -24.35
CA ASP A 371 3.54 -7.17 -23.05
C ASP A 371 5.01 -6.73 -23.25
N ILE A 372 5.32 -5.48 -22.87
CA ILE A 372 6.67 -4.91 -22.95
C ILE A 372 7.45 -5.03 -21.63
N TYR A 373 6.73 -5.27 -20.54
CA TYR A 373 7.29 -5.58 -19.22
C TYR A 373 6.34 -6.53 -18.49
N THR A 374 6.90 -7.55 -17.85
CA THR A 374 6.21 -8.43 -16.89
C THR A 374 7.02 -8.44 -15.59
N HIS A 375 6.33 -8.27 -14.47
CA HIS A 375 6.98 -8.32 -13.15
C HIS A 375 7.28 -9.76 -12.74
N GLU A 376 8.51 -9.99 -12.29
CA GLU A 376 8.94 -11.24 -11.70
C GLU A 376 8.97 -11.10 -10.17
N PRO A 377 8.18 -11.90 -9.42
CA PRO A 377 8.17 -11.85 -7.96
C PRO A 377 9.54 -12.13 -7.32
N GLU A 378 9.91 -11.32 -6.35
CA GLU A 378 11.17 -11.44 -5.61
C GLU A 378 10.92 -11.67 -4.12
N GLN A 379 11.75 -12.51 -3.49
CA GLN A 379 11.75 -12.66 -2.04
C GLN A 379 12.50 -11.49 -1.40
N LEU A 380 11.78 -10.69 -0.61
CA LEU A 380 12.36 -9.56 0.13
C LEU A 380 13.21 -10.05 1.32
N SER A 381 12.70 -11.02 2.08
CA SER A 381 13.39 -11.57 3.27
C SER A 381 12.77 -12.86 3.78
N GLN A 382 13.26 -13.38 4.91
CA GLN A 382 12.73 -14.58 5.55
C GLN A 382 12.66 -14.36 7.08
N PRO A 383 11.55 -13.78 7.60
CA PRO A 383 11.38 -13.55 9.03
C PRO A 383 11.24 -14.82 9.87
N LEU A 384 10.77 -15.93 9.30
CA LEU A 384 10.58 -17.19 10.03
C LEU A 384 11.21 -18.36 9.26
N SER A 385 11.69 -19.34 10.01
CA SER A 385 11.83 -20.70 9.47
C SER A 385 10.46 -21.28 9.12
N GLY A 386 10.42 -22.23 8.18
CA GLY A 386 9.16 -22.88 7.80
C GLY A 386 8.45 -23.57 8.98
N GLU A 387 9.23 -24.20 9.88
CA GLU A 387 8.69 -24.83 11.09
C GLU A 387 8.04 -23.81 12.03
N ASN A 388 8.71 -22.70 12.32
CA ASN A 388 8.17 -21.66 13.20
C ASN A 388 7.01 -20.91 12.56
N ALA A 389 7.02 -20.74 11.24
CA ALA A 389 5.87 -20.21 10.51
C ALA A 389 4.64 -21.11 10.69
N GLN A 390 4.77 -22.43 10.58
CA GLN A 390 3.68 -23.37 10.80
C GLN A 390 3.16 -23.34 12.23
N LYS A 391 4.05 -23.31 13.24
CA LYS A 391 3.66 -23.10 14.65
C LYS A 391 2.84 -21.82 14.83
N LEU A 392 3.29 -20.71 14.24
CA LEU A 392 2.59 -19.44 14.31
C LEU A 392 1.26 -19.45 13.53
N GLN A 393 1.18 -20.14 12.40
CA GLN A 393 -0.07 -20.40 11.67
C GLN A 393 -1.09 -21.12 12.57
N GLU A 394 -0.68 -22.17 13.29
CA GLU A 394 -1.57 -22.88 14.20
C GLU A 394 -2.04 -22.00 15.37
N MET A 395 -1.15 -21.20 15.95
CA MET A 395 -1.54 -20.27 17.01
C MET A 395 -2.55 -19.23 16.48
N MET A 396 -2.28 -18.62 15.33
CA MET A 396 -3.19 -17.66 14.69
C MET A 396 -4.54 -18.28 14.30
N LYS A 397 -4.56 -19.56 13.91
CA LYS A 397 -5.79 -20.32 13.65
C LYS A 397 -6.66 -20.40 14.90
N THR A 398 -6.08 -20.68 16.07
CA THR A 398 -6.87 -20.76 17.32
C THR A 398 -7.56 -19.44 17.69
N VAL A 399 -6.94 -18.30 17.37
CA VAL A 399 -7.54 -16.96 17.58
C VAL A 399 -8.86 -16.83 16.83
N VAL A 400 -8.95 -17.39 15.62
CA VAL A 400 -10.16 -17.33 14.79
C VAL A 400 -11.11 -18.47 15.14
N GLU A 401 -10.62 -19.67 15.45
CA GLU A 401 -11.48 -20.81 15.75
C GLU A 401 -12.22 -20.68 17.09
N SER A 402 -11.55 -20.18 18.11
CA SER A 402 -12.08 -20.14 19.47
C SER A 402 -11.62 -18.94 20.29
N GLY A 403 -11.03 -17.93 19.66
CA GLY A 403 -10.54 -16.71 20.31
C GLY A 403 -11.26 -15.44 19.85
N THR A 404 -10.55 -14.32 19.96
CA THR A 404 -11.09 -12.98 19.70
C THR A 404 -11.41 -12.70 18.23
N GLY A 405 -10.93 -13.53 17.30
CA GLY A 405 -11.07 -13.35 15.86
C GLY A 405 -12.22 -14.12 15.21
N SER A 406 -13.16 -14.67 15.98
CA SER A 406 -14.19 -15.61 15.50
C SER A 406 -15.07 -15.09 14.37
N ASN A 407 -15.26 -13.78 14.28
CA ASN A 407 -16.04 -13.16 13.20
C ASN A 407 -15.36 -13.26 11.82
N ALA A 408 -14.08 -13.64 11.77
CA ALA A 408 -13.34 -13.88 10.53
C ALA A 408 -13.52 -15.29 9.95
N LYS A 409 -14.20 -16.20 10.65
CA LYS A 409 -14.39 -17.60 10.19
C LYS A 409 -15.05 -17.67 8.83
N ILE A 410 -14.47 -18.50 7.95
CA ILE A 410 -15.01 -18.84 6.64
C ILE A 410 -15.26 -20.36 6.60
N PRO A 411 -16.48 -20.83 6.28
CA PRO A 411 -16.75 -22.26 6.16
C PRO A 411 -15.84 -22.94 5.13
N GLY A 412 -15.24 -24.07 5.51
CA GLY A 412 -14.38 -24.85 4.62
C GLY A 412 -13.00 -24.24 4.32
N VAL A 413 -12.62 -23.15 4.98
CA VAL A 413 -11.33 -22.47 4.78
C VAL A 413 -10.64 -22.31 6.12
N THR A 414 -9.34 -22.62 6.18
CA THR A 414 -8.54 -22.34 7.37
C THR A 414 -8.20 -20.86 7.39
N VAL A 415 -8.61 -20.16 8.44
CA VAL A 415 -8.30 -18.74 8.63
C VAL A 415 -7.44 -18.58 9.88
N GLY A 416 -6.27 -17.96 9.72
CA GLY A 416 -5.46 -17.50 10.84
C GLY A 416 -5.58 -16.00 10.99
N GLY A 417 -5.59 -15.47 12.20
CA GLY A 417 -5.61 -14.02 12.39
C GLY A 417 -5.29 -13.54 13.79
N LYS A 418 -5.28 -12.23 13.95
CA LYS A 418 -5.13 -11.55 15.24
C LYS A 418 -5.91 -10.25 15.25
N THR A 419 -6.72 -10.06 16.28
CA THR A 419 -7.33 -8.77 16.59
C THR A 419 -6.34 -7.84 17.26
N GLY A 420 -6.48 -6.54 17.01
CA GLY A 420 -5.85 -5.47 17.76
C GLY A 420 -6.86 -4.38 18.09
N THR A 421 -6.72 -3.84 19.30
CA THR A 421 -7.35 -2.59 19.72
C THR A 421 -6.21 -1.72 20.20
N ALA A 422 -5.93 -0.63 19.50
CA ALA A 422 -4.78 0.22 19.80
C ALA A 422 -5.25 1.55 20.38
N GLN A 423 -4.80 1.84 21.61
CA GLN A 423 -5.15 3.06 22.32
C GLN A 423 -4.32 4.24 21.78
N HIS A 424 -4.91 5.44 21.73
CA HIS A 424 -4.21 6.65 21.33
C HIS A 424 -4.79 7.91 21.98
N GLY A 425 -4.13 9.06 21.73
CA GLY A 425 -4.40 10.31 22.42
C GLY A 425 -3.70 10.37 23.80
N LEU A 426 -3.57 11.58 24.33
CA LEU A 426 -2.97 11.80 25.65
C LEU A 426 -3.83 11.13 26.72
N GLY A 427 -3.24 10.22 27.49
CA GLY A 427 -3.99 9.45 28.50
C GLY A 427 -5.08 8.55 27.92
N ASN A 428 -4.94 8.11 26.66
CA ASN A 428 -5.93 7.30 25.94
C ASN A 428 -7.28 8.02 25.73
N SER A 429 -7.26 9.35 25.60
CA SER A 429 -8.46 10.19 25.47
C SER A 429 -9.26 9.97 24.18
N GLU A 430 -8.64 9.39 23.16
CA GLU A 430 -9.28 9.19 21.85
C GLU A 430 -9.77 7.75 21.68
N ASN A 431 -10.76 7.55 20.80
CA ASN A 431 -11.34 6.24 20.49
C ASN A 431 -10.27 5.31 19.89
N PRO A 432 -10.13 4.06 20.33
CA PRO A 432 -9.04 3.21 19.86
C PRO A 432 -9.13 2.90 18.36
N TYR A 433 -8.02 2.51 17.74
CA TYR A 433 -8.01 1.93 16.40
C TYR A 433 -8.38 0.44 16.47
N ALA A 434 -9.34 0.02 15.64
CA ALA A 434 -9.69 -1.39 15.48
C ALA A 434 -8.86 -2.02 14.36
N TRP A 435 -8.04 -3.00 14.70
CA TRP A 435 -7.17 -3.74 13.80
C TRP A 435 -7.60 -5.19 13.67
N PHE A 436 -7.47 -5.74 12.46
CA PHE A 436 -7.46 -7.17 12.25
C PHE A 436 -6.47 -7.53 11.16
N VAL A 437 -5.60 -8.49 11.47
CA VAL A 437 -4.55 -9.00 10.57
C VAL A 437 -4.77 -10.49 10.41
N SER A 438 -4.87 -10.98 9.18
CA SER A 438 -5.27 -12.36 8.91
C SER A 438 -4.76 -12.90 7.59
N TYR A 439 -4.84 -14.21 7.43
CA TYR A 439 -4.67 -14.87 6.14
C TYR A 439 -5.71 -15.99 6.00
N ALA A 440 -5.96 -16.38 4.75
CA ALA A 440 -6.70 -17.59 4.43
C ALA A 440 -5.76 -18.67 3.87
N LYS A 441 -6.09 -19.93 4.14
CA LYS A 441 -5.42 -21.12 3.60
C LYS A 441 -6.47 -22.10 3.11
N THR A 442 -6.37 -22.48 1.84
CA THR A 442 -7.17 -23.46 1.12
C THR A 442 -6.28 -24.65 0.75
N ASP A 443 -6.87 -25.69 0.17
CA ASP A 443 -6.12 -26.87 -0.28
C ASP A 443 -5.07 -26.53 -1.36
N SER A 444 -5.30 -25.46 -2.11
CA SER A 444 -4.40 -24.91 -3.14
C SER A 444 -3.32 -23.95 -2.63
N GLY A 445 -3.24 -23.71 -1.30
CA GLY A 445 -2.25 -22.83 -0.68
C GLY A 445 -2.88 -21.66 0.07
N SER A 446 -2.12 -20.58 0.24
CA SER A 446 -2.61 -19.37 0.93
C SER A 446 -2.90 -18.28 -0.09
N PRO A 447 -4.17 -18.11 -0.51
CA PRO A 447 -4.47 -17.20 -1.61
C PRO A 447 -4.43 -15.72 -1.23
N VAL A 448 -4.43 -15.38 0.06
CA VAL A 448 -4.53 -13.99 0.53
C VAL A 448 -4.10 -13.81 1.99
N ALA A 449 -3.37 -12.72 2.25
CA ALA A 449 -3.17 -12.12 3.56
C ALA A 449 -3.78 -10.70 3.57
N VAL A 450 -4.41 -10.30 4.67
CA VAL A 450 -5.17 -9.05 4.79
C VAL A 450 -4.83 -8.35 6.11
N ALA A 451 -4.69 -7.03 6.06
CA ALA A 451 -4.74 -6.18 7.23
C ALA A 451 -5.80 -5.10 7.06
N VAL A 452 -6.59 -4.90 8.11
CA VAL A 452 -7.67 -3.89 8.18
C VAL A 452 -7.43 -3.02 9.39
N VAL A 453 -7.49 -1.71 9.20
CA VAL A 453 -7.56 -0.71 10.28
C VAL A 453 -8.81 0.14 10.12
N VAL A 454 -9.50 0.40 11.22
CA VAL A 454 -10.67 1.28 11.29
C VAL A 454 -10.42 2.33 12.38
N GLU A 455 -10.52 3.59 12.00
CA GLU A 455 -10.31 4.80 12.83
C GLU A 455 -11.62 5.38 13.35
N ASP A 456 -12.68 4.59 13.49
CA ASP A 456 -14.04 5.10 13.68
C ASP A 456 -14.21 5.88 15.00
N SER A 457 -14.03 7.20 14.90
CA SER A 457 -14.15 8.14 16.01
C SER A 457 -15.61 8.42 16.41
N LYS A 458 -16.59 7.85 15.70
CA LYS A 458 -18.03 8.07 15.94
C LYS A 458 -18.70 6.90 16.66
N ALA A 459 -18.07 5.73 16.69
CA ALA A 459 -18.55 4.57 17.45
C ALA A 459 -18.36 4.77 18.96
N THR A 460 -19.24 4.14 19.76
CA THR A 460 -19.04 4.05 21.21
C THR A 460 -17.73 3.32 21.48
N ARG A 461 -16.89 3.85 22.36
CA ARG A 461 -15.55 3.31 22.65
C ARG A 461 -15.56 1.79 22.92
N ASP A 462 -16.56 1.31 23.66
CA ASP A 462 -16.69 -0.10 24.05
C ASP A 462 -17.07 -1.03 22.88
N ASP A 463 -17.65 -0.49 21.80
CA ASP A 463 -18.02 -1.23 20.60
C ASP A 463 -16.86 -1.34 19.60
N ILE A 464 -15.78 -0.57 19.79
CA ILE A 464 -14.63 -0.54 18.90
C ILE A 464 -13.68 -1.68 19.25
N SER A 465 -13.83 -2.78 18.53
CA SER A 465 -12.90 -3.90 18.61
C SER A 465 -12.46 -4.37 17.24
N GLY A 466 -11.22 -4.86 17.16
CA GLY A 466 -10.71 -5.53 15.97
C GLY A 466 -11.59 -6.71 15.52
N GLY A 467 -12.19 -7.44 16.47
CA GLY A 467 -13.08 -8.56 16.19
C GLY A 467 -14.47 -8.14 15.68
N GLY A 468 -15.00 -7.02 16.16
CA GLY A 468 -16.32 -6.52 15.76
C GLY A 468 -16.32 -5.75 14.45
N LEU A 469 -15.33 -4.86 14.25
CA LEU A 469 -15.31 -3.93 13.11
C LEU A 469 -14.40 -4.39 11.97
N ALA A 470 -13.16 -4.78 12.29
CA ALA A 470 -12.14 -5.06 11.28
C ALA A 470 -12.21 -6.51 10.74
N ALA A 471 -12.47 -7.49 11.61
CA ALA A 471 -12.53 -8.91 11.22
C ALA A 471 -13.60 -9.25 10.17
N PRO A 472 -14.85 -8.71 10.23
CA PRO A 472 -15.83 -8.94 9.18
C PRO A 472 -15.44 -8.36 7.81
N ILE A 473 -14.72 -7.23 7.80
CA ILE A 473 -14.20 -6.63 6.56
C ILE A 473 -13.13 -7.56 5.96
N ALA A 474 -12.17 -7.99 6.78
CA ALA A 474 -11.13 -8.93 6.35
C ALA A 474 -11.73 -10.23 5.81
N LYS A 475 -12.75 -10.78 6.48
CA LYS A 475 -13.49 -11.97 6.01
C LYS A 475 -14.05 -11.77 4.60
N LYS A 476 -14.75 -10.66 4.35
CA LYS A 476 -15.33 -10.37 3.02
C LYS A 476 -14.25 -10.26 1.95
N VAL A 477 -13.12 -9.63 2.27
CA VAL A 477 -11.98 -9.51 1.34
C VAL A 477 -11.37 -10.88 1.05
N MET A 478 -11.11 -11.68 2.08
CA MET A 478 -10.58 -13.04 1.90
C MET A 478 -11.53 -13.91 1.07
N GLN A 479 -12.83 -13.86 1.37
CA GLN A 479 -13.86 -14.58 0.62
C GLN A 479 -13.88 -14.18 -0.87
N ALA A 480 -13.81 -12.87 -1.15
CA ALA A 480 -13.80 -12.36 -2.52
C ALA A 480 -12.59 -12.87 -3.33
N VAL A 481 -11.40 -12.92 -2.72
CA VAL A 481 -10.22 -13.48 -3.39
C VAL A 481 -10.39 -14.98 -3.63
N ILE A 482 -10.83 -15.73 -2.62
CA ILE A 482 -11.02 -17.19 -2.73
C ILE A 482 -12.02 -17.53 -3.82
N ASP A 483 -13.15 -16.81 -3.88
CA ASP A 483 -14.20 -17.07 -4.85
C ASP A 483 -13.80 -16.62 -6.28
N SER A 484 -12.89 -15.66 -6.42
CA SER A 484 -12.34 -15.26 -7.74
C SER A 484 -11.31 -16.23 -8.32
N LYS A 485 -10.79 -17.16 -7.51
CA LYS A 485 -9.84 -18.21 -7.95
C LYS A 485 -10.55 -19.55 -8.27
N LYS A 486 -11.87 -19.63 -8.10
CA LYS A 486 -12.71 -20.76 -8.55
C LYS A 486 -13.15 -20.54 -9.99
#